data_AF-A0A7C4SWT7-F1
#
_entry.id   AF-A0A7C4SWT7-F1
#
_cell.length_a   1.000
_cell.length_b   1.000
_cell.length_c   1.000
_cell.angle_alpha   90.00
_cell.angle_beta   90.00
_cell.angle_gamma   90.00
#
_symmetry.space_group_name_H-M   'P 1'
#
loop_
_entity.id
_entity.type
_entity.pdbx_description
1 polymer ?
#
loop_
_entity_poly.entity_id
_entity_poly.type
_entity_poly.pdbx_seq_one_letter_code
_entity_poly.pdbx_strand_id
1 'polypeptide(L)'
;MKRLLLFCFFISILCLSATAVFSQELLMGTDHGLFTLNNGKPVKLSAFPDSIEYRKIIKTSSGWYFLTSDGILYSNDLQSYEMRNDKLPVKTLKTLTNGQKKLTQVIHELKDLEFDPYNPDIMVTCTKDAAYISYNGGKSWSGIGNPSDSNGIKAIAVFSKPKLTVLLSSAVRGLFMLELPKGSWKRAPGNFAQSCPTTSPDEIADIQVAKAPLAAAGASVASGTQEEAPIIWAVNSFLPVVYKASGTDCKFEQVYKGKIDFFSLDSISLTDSGFYVISDRQLLTYNQSQGLQPASQEQGLVEYLTKQIPGKLLSLYFPGSQDNVQAGSGSTTKILGLSASIEPGGLPALSLSELWFFSNKPRNLYTSLALNKHGIYLQTGYVINEQTRAKYIEFMKQNNINMLTIDLKDDYGRLRYISNDPFIKSMYKPGNTLDIDSFTKEMKAHGIYLVARIVVFKDQHMYEFGGGKYAVYDSRNKTPWQGYYLSVAQQTSGQQASTSQQTPSSQTTGQPAGQTSAQTSTSTQEKIPYKENWVDPNCQDSWTNTF
;
A
#
# COMPACT_ATOMS: atom_id res chain seq x y z
N MET A 1 -14.13 62.27 -26.17
CA MET A 1 -14.73 60.93 -26.36
C MET A 1 -13.85 59.91 -27.11
N LYS A 2 -12.79 60.29 -27.86
CA LYS A 2 -11.88 59.33 -28.53
C LYS A 2 -10.70 58.80 -27.69
N ARG A 3 -10.47 59.32 -26.47
CA ARG A 3 -9.38 58.85 -25.58
C ARG A 3 -9.82 57.87 -24.47
N LEU A 4 -11.12 57.71 -24.24
CA LEU A 4 -11.66 56.79 -23.23
C LEU A 4 -11.91 55.37 -23.78
N LEU A 5 -12.08 55.24 -25.11
CA LEU A 5 -12.27 53.95 -25.79
C LEU A 5 -10.97 53.17 -26.01
N LEU A 6 -9.80 53.83 -25.99
CA LEU A 6 -8.51 53.16 -26.16
C LEU A 6 -7.99 52.50 -24.87
N PHE A 7 -8.43 52.97 -23.70
CA PHE A 7 -8.02 52.42 -22.40
C PHE A 7 -8.82 51.16 -22.01
N CYS A 8 -10.08 51.09 -22.43
CA CYS A 8 -10.91 49.89 -22.23
C CYS A 8 -10.54 48.72 -23.16
N PHE A 9 -9.82 48.97 -24.26
CA PHE A 9 -9.36 47.91 -25.17
C PHE A 9 -8.04 47.27 -24.73
N PHE A 10 -7.21 48.00 -23.97
CA PHE A 10 -5.96 47.46 -23.42
C PHE A 10 -6.17 46.62 -22.15
N ILE A 11 -7.18 46.95 -21.33
CA ILE A 11 -7.51 46.16 -20.13
C ILE A 11 -8.28 44.88 -20.48
N SER A 12 -9.09 44.88 -21.54
CA SER A 12 -9.73 43.65 -22.03
C SER A 12 -8.75 42.70 -22.73
N ILE A 13 -7.70 43.21 -23.39
CA ILE A 13 -6.63 42.37 -23.96
C ILE A 13 -5.64 41.87 -22.89
N LEU A 14 -5.43 42.61 -21.79
CA LEU A 14 -4.63 42.12 -20.65
C LEU A 14 -5.40 41.13 -19.74
N CYS A 15 -6.74 41.16 -19.75
CA CYS A 15 -7.56 40.16 -19.07
C CYS A 15 -7.93 38.96 -19.95
N LEU A 16 -7.79 39.05 -21.28
CA LEU A 16 -7.91 37.89 -22.19
C LEU A 16 -6.59 37.14 -22.42
N SER A 17 -5.44 37.70 -22.05
CA SER A 17 -4.15 36.98 -22.09
C SER A 17 -3.87 36.16 -20.82
N ALA A 18 -4.69 36.30 -19.77
CA ALA A 18 -4.62 35.46 -18.56
C ALA A 18 -5.55 34.23 -18.60
N THR A 19 -6.32 34.05 -19.68
CA THR A 19 -7.33 32.98 -19.79
C THR A 19 -7.01 31.91 -20.84
N ALA A 20 -5.74 31.77 -21.26
CA ALA A 20 -5.37 30.82 -22.30
C ALA A 20 -4.01 30.12 -22.07
N VAL A 21 -3.81 29.50 -20.90
CA VAL A 21 -2.75 28.47 -20.71
C VAL A 21 -3.20 27.30 -19.79
N PHE A 22 -4.45 27.25 -19.32
CA PHE A 22 -4.88 26.25 -18.33
C PHE A 22 -5.40 24.92 -18.90
N SER A 23 -4.81 24.43 -19.97
CA SER A 23 -5.15 23.11 -20.52
C SER A 23 -3.87 22.34 -20.83
N GLN A 24 -3.64 21.26 -20.08
CA GLN A 24 -2.58 20.23 -20.24
C GLN A 24 -1.32 20.40 -19.38
N GLU A 25 -1.47 20.48 -18.06
CA GLU A 25 -0.33 20.39 -17.16
C GLU A 25 -0.01 18.93 -16.81
N LEU A 26 1.14 18.47 -17.29
CA LEU A 26 1.83 17.29 -16.76
C LEU A 26 2.17 17.57 -15.30
N LEU A 27 1.88 16.64 -14.39
CA LEU A 27 2.22 16.74 -12.98
C LEU A 27 3.15 15.61 -12.55
N MET A 28 4.20 15.96 -11.81
CA MET A 28 5.17 15.04 -11.24
C MET A 28 5.11 15.15 -9.72
N GLY A 29 4.62 14.09 -9.08
CA GLY A 29 4.69 13.94 -7.63
C GLY A 29 6.05 13.38 -7.22
N THR A 30 6.70 14.03 -6.25
CA THR A 30 8.05 13.65 -5.80
C THR A 30 8.10 13.43 -4.29
N ASP A 31 9.27 13.03 -3.80
CA ASP A 31 9.59 13.03 -2.38
C ASP A 31 9.84 14.43 -1.79
N HIS A 32 9.85 15.49 -2.61
CA HIS A 32 10.11 16.88 -2.20
C HIS A 32 9.22 17.89 -2.94
N GLY A 33 7.92 17.63 -3.02
CA GLY A 33 6.95 18.56 -3.61
C GLY A 33 6.31 18.08 -4.91
N LEU A 34 5.38 18.90 -5.41
CA LEU A 34 4.66 18.71 -6.66
C LEU A 34 5.27 19.62 -7.74
N PHE A 35 5.55 19.06 -8.91
CA PHE A 35 6.17 19.77 -10.03
C PHE A 35 5.31 19.67 -11.28
N THR A 36 5.44 20.67 -12.15
CA THR A 36 4.98 20.63 -13.54
C THR A 36 6.16 20.89 -14.49
N LEU A 37 5.91 20.92 -15.80
CA LEU A 37 6.90 21.34 -16.79
C LEU A 37 6.60 22.74 -17.29
N ASN A 38 7.63 23.58 -17.34
CA ASN A 38 7.62 24.84 -18.06
C ASN A 38 8.83 24.86 -19.00
N ASN A 39 8.58 24.95 -20.31
CA ASN A 39 9.62 25.05 -21.35
C ASN A 39 10.75 23.99 -21.24
N GLY A 40 10.44 22.71 -21.02
CA GLY A 40 11.48 21.67 -20.91
C GLY A 40 11.83 21.31 -19.48
N LYS A 41 11.53 22.19 -18.53
CA LYS A 41 12.15 22.17 -17.20
C LYS A 41 11.12 21.94 -16.11
N PRO A 42 11.42 21.08 -15.12
CA PRO A 42 10.58 20.95 -13.95
C PRO A 42 10.49 22.28 -13.19
N VAL A 43 9.28 22.70 -12.90
CA VAL A 43 8.96 23.86 -12.06
C VAL A 43 8.11 23.37 -10.90
N LYS A 44 8.55 23.67 -9.67
CA LYS A 44 7.81 23.33 -8.46
C LYS A 44 6.55 24.20 -8.37
N LEU A 45 5.41 23.58 -8.05
CA LEU A 45 4.18 24.30 -7.74
C LEU A 45 4.29 24.85 -6.30
N SER A 46 4.61 26.13 -6.18
CA SER A 46 4.94 26.78 -4.90
C SER A 46 3.80 26.81 -3.88
N ALA A 47 2.56 26.68 -4.33
CA ALA A 47 1.39 26.58 -3.47
C ALA A 47 1.35 25.28 -2.65
N PHE A 48 2.11 24.25 -3.06
CA PHE A 48 2.05 22.91 -2.48
C PHE A 48 3.26 22.65 -1.56
N PRO A 49 3.08 21.96 -0.42
CA PRO A 49 4.19 21.68 0.50
C PRO A 49 5.27 20.83 -0.17
N ASP A 50 6.54 21.19 0.08
CA ASP A 50 7.70 20.42 -0.34
C ASP A 50 8.25 19.48 0.75
N SER A 51 7.66 19.53 1.94
CA SER A 51 7.98 18.64 3.07
C SER A 51 7.22 17.31 3.03
N ILE A 52 6.37 17.07 2.02
CA ILE A 52 5.55 15.88 1.90
C ILE A 52 5.81 15.15 0.58
N GLU A 53 5.62 13.84 0.61
CA GLU A 53 5.70 12.99 -0.58
C GLU A 53 4.37 12.99 -1.33
N TYR A 54 4.39 12.98 -2.67
CA TYR A 54 3.21 12.88 -3.53
C TYR A 54 3.25 11.53 -4.26
N ARG A 55 2.50 10.55 -3.77
CA ARG A 55 2.64 9.12 -4.13
C ARG A 55 1.66 8.65 -5.21
N LYS A 56 0.51 9.31 -5.35
CA LYS A 56 -0.50 9.05 -6.39
C LYS A 56 -1.20 10.35 -6.75
N ILE A 57 -1.44 10.56 -8.04
CA ILE A 57 -2.19 11.71 -8.57
C ILE A 57 -3.45 11.16 -9.20
N ILE A 58 -4.60 11.76 -8.91
CA ILE A 58 -5.90 11.38 -9.48
C ILE A 58 -6.58 12.63 -9.99
N LYS A 59 -6.88 12.65 -11.29
CA LYS A 59 -7.71 13.69 -11.90
C LYS A 59 -9.15 13.22 -11.98
N THR A 60 -10.07 14.02 -11.46
CA THR A 60 -11.53 13.81 -11.58
C THR A 60 -12.19 15.02 -12.22
N SER A 61 -13.51 14.95 -12.48
CA SER A 61 -14.31 16.12 -12.84
C SER A 61 -14.36 17.17 -11.72
N SER A 62 -14.23 16.76 -10.46
CA SER A 62 -14.31 17.63 -9.29
C SER A 62 -12.98 18.30 -8.93
N GLY A 63 -11.86 17.92 -9.55
CA GLY A 63 -10.54 18.49 -9.27
C GLY A 63 -9.43 17.45 -9.25
N TRP A 64 -8.36 17.76 -8.53
CA TRP A 64 -7.15 16.96 -8.37
C TRP A 64 -7.07 16.43 -6.95
N TYR A 65 -6.77 15.14 -6.84
CA TYR A 65 -6.51 14.48 -5.57
C TYR A 65 -5.11 13.90 -5.56
N PHE A 66 -4.48 13.98 -4.40
CA PHE A 66 -3.13 13.49 -4.19
C PHE A 66 -3.11 12.60 -2.95
N LEU A 67 -2.61 11.38 -3.12
CA LEU A 67 -2.20 10.54 -1.99
C LEU A 67 -0.81 11.00 -1.56
N THR A 68 -0.69 11.48 -0.32
CA THR A 68 0.55 12.07 0.20
C THR A 68 1.02 11.39 1.48
N SER A 69 2.25 11.68 1.93
CA SER A 69 2.74 11.24 3.25
C SER A 69 1.93 11.81 4.42
N ASP A 70 1.19 12.90 4.20
CA ASP A 70 0.37 13.59 5.21
C ASP A 70 -1.14 13.32 5.03
N GLY A 71 -1.50 12.29 4.27
CA GLY A 71 -2.88 11.91 3.97
C GLY A 71 -3.32 12.39 2.59
N ILE A 72 -4.55 12.89 2.48
CA ILE A 72 -5.16 13.24 1.19
C ILE A 72 -5.16 14.76 1.03
N LEU A 73 -4.58 15.21 -0.07
CA LEU A 73 -4.57 16.61 -0.47
C LEU A 73 -5.47 16.78 -1.70
N TYR A 74 -6.29 17.83 -1.70
CA TYR A 74 -7.15 18.18 -2.84
C TYR A 74 -6.84 19.58 -3.35
N SER A 75 -6.93 19.75 -4.66
CA SER A 75 -6.87 21.05 -5.33
C SER A 75 -7.87 21.11 -6.47
N ASN A 76 -8.62 22.22 -6.58
CA ASN A 76 -9.50 22.44 -7.72
C ASN A 76 -8.75 22.99 -8.94
N ASP A 77 -7.68 23.75 -8.72
CA ASP A 77 -7.09 24.67 -9.70
C ASP A 77 -5.56 24.58 -9.84
N LEU A 78 -4.90 23.74 -9.04
CA LEU A 78 -3.43 23.65 -8.93
C LEU A 78 -2.75 24.96 -8.46
N GLN A 79 -3.51 25.87 -7.86
CA GLN A 79 -3.01 27.13 -7.30
C GLN A 79 -3.24 27.22 -5.78
N SER A 80 -4.22 26.47 -5.28
CA SER A 80 -4.51 26.34 -3.85
C SER A 80 -4.80 24.88 -3.50
N TYR A 81 -4.66 24.52 -2.22
CA TYR A 81 -4.98 23.17 -1.77
C TYR A 81 -5.67 23.17 -0.40
N GLU A 82 -6.35 22.07 -0.11
CA GLU A 82 -6.86 21.74 1.23
C GLU A 82 -6.56 20.27 1.57
N MET A 83 -6.37 20.00 2.86
CA MET A 83 -6.23 18.62 3.36
C MET A 83 -7.62 18.02 3.60
N ARG A 84 -7.83 16.80 3.14
CA ARG A 84 -9.09 16.06 3.17
C ARG A 84 -8.97 14.82 4.05
N ASN A 85 -8.61 15.07 5.32
CA ASN A 85 -8.22 14.05 6.29
C ASN A 85 -9.22 13.83 7.43
N ASP A 86 -10.37 14.51 7.43
CA ASP A 86 -11.31 14.46 8.56
C ASP A 86 -11.77 13.01 8.84
N LYS A 87 -11.67 12.58 10.10
CA LYS A 87 -11.94 11.22 10.60
C LYS A 87 -11.09 10.08 10.01
N LEU A 88 -10.02 10.39 9.27
CA LEU A 88 -8.98 9.39 9.01
C LEU A 88 -8.20 9.07 10.28
N PRO A 89 -7.66 7.85 10.40
CA PRO A 89 -6.90 7.43 11.57
C PRO A 89 -5.61 8.23 11.71
N VAL A 90 -5.32 8.68 12.93
CA VAL A 90 -4.05 9.31 13.30
C VAL A 90 -3.24 8.39 14.20
N LYS A 91 -1.91 8.43 14.06
CA LYS A 91 -0.97 7.82 14.99
C LYS A 91 -0.17 8.91 15.70
N THR A 92 0.14 8.68 16.98
CA THR A 92 1.01 9.56 17.74
C THR A 92 2.44 9.03 17.67
N LEU A 93 3.33 9.81 17.06
CA LEU A 93 4.75 9.55 17.03
C LEU A 93 5.44 10.29 18.17
N LYS A 94 6.32 9.60 18.87
CA LYS A 94 7.25 10.22 19.81
C LYS A 94 8.56 10.48 19.07
N THR A 95 8.86 11.74 18.81
CA THR A 95 10.13 12.16 18.21
C THR A 95 11.08 12.66 19.30
N LEU A 96 12.37 12.34 19.15
CA LEU A 96 13.44 12.93 19.95
C LEU A 96 14.27 13.83 19.03
N THR A 97 14.33 15.12 19.37
CA THR A 97 15.19 16.08 18.66
C THR A 97 16.01 16.82 19.70
N ASN A 98 17.34 16.75 19.61
CA ASN A 98 18.28 17.34 20.58
C ASN A 98 17.96 16.96 22.04
N GLY A 99 17.61 15.70 22.28
CA GLY A 99 17.24 15.18 23.61
C GLY A 99 15.84 15.58 24.10
N GLN A 100 15.13 16.46 23.40
CA GLN A 100 13.75 16.84 23.74
C GLN A 100 12.74 15.89 23.11
N LYS A 101 11.81 15.39 23.94
CA LYS A 101 10.71 14.52 23.53
C LYS A 101 9.55 15.37 23.04
N LYS A 102 9.07 15.13 21.83
CA LYS A 102 7.85 15.72 21.28
C LYS A 102 6.90 14.62 20.85
N LEU A 103 5.61 14.78 21.14
CA LEU A 103 4.55 13.94 20.60
C LEU A 103 3.95 14.67 19.40
N THR A 104 3.97 14.02 18.24
CA THR A 104 3.43 14.55 16.99
C THR A 104 2.36 13.60 16.48
N GLN A 105 1.17 14.13 16.20
CA GLN A 105 0.13 13.36 15.53
C GLN A 105 0.34 13.43 14.03
N VAL A 106 0.34 12.29 13.37
CA VAL A 106 0.41 12.18 11.91
C VAL A 106 -0.70 11.26 11.43
N ILE A 107 -1.16 11.47 10.20
CA ILE A 107 -2.09 10.55 9.57
C ILE A 107 -1.44 9.18 9.48
N HIS A 108 -2.20 8.13 9.78
CA HIS A 108 -1.73 6.78 9.54
C HIS A 108 -1.52 6.61 8.03
N GLU A 109 -0.33 6.17 7.65
CA GLU A 109 0.03 5.90 6.26
C GLU A 109 -1.11 5.21 5.50
N LEU A 110 -1.59 5.90 4.49
CA LEU A 110 -2.57 5.42 3.54
C LEU A 110 -1.84 4.63 2.45
N LYS A 111 -2.37 3.46 2.11
CA LYS A 111 -1.78 2.53 1.14
C LYS A 111 -2.25 2.79 -0.28
N ASP A 112 -3.49 3.23 -0.43
CA ASP A 112 -4.12 3.45 -1.73
C ASP A 112 -5.26 4.47 -1.62
N LEU A 113 -5.61 5.07 -2.74
CA LEU A 113 -6.69 6.03 -2.90
C LEU A 113 -7.34 5.80 -4.26
N GLU A 114 -8.65 5.59 -4.28
CA GLU A 114 -9.43 5.41 -5.50
C GLU A 114 -10.77 6.16 -5.42
N PHE A 115 -11.35 6.43 -6.58
CA PHE A 115 -12.64 7.10 -6.71
C PHE A 115 -13.62 6.25 -7.51
N ASP A 116 -14.90 6.45 -7.27
CA ASP A 116 -15.95 5.82 -8.06
C ASP A 116 -16.03 6.52 -9.42
N PRO A 117 -15.81 5.80 -10.54
CA PRO A 117 -15.87 6.42 -11.85
C PRO A 117 -17.25 7.04 -12.14
N TYR A 118 -18.34 6.48 -11.60
CA TYR A 118 -19.70 6.96 -11.83
C TYR A 118 -20.08 8.19 -11.00
N ASN A 119 -19.47 8.36 -9.82
CA ASN A 119 -19.65 9.51 -8.95
C ASN A 119 -18.34 9.84 -8.23
N PRO A 120 -17.53 10.80 -8.72
CA PRO A 120 -16.23 11.12 -8.16
C PRO A 120 -16.22 11.68 -6.73
N ASP A 121 -17.38 12.01 -6.16
CA ASP A 121 -17.48 12.38 -4.75
C ASP A 121 -17.43 11.15 -3.83
N ILE A 122 -17.70 9.95 -4.37
CA ILE A 122 -17.49 8.69 -3.67
C ILE A 122 -16.04 8.27 -3.85
N MET A 123 -15.32 8.20 -2.75
CA MET A 123 -13.89 7.85 -2.73
C MET A 123 -13.61 6.83 -1.65
N VAL A 124 -12.59 6.01 -1.86
CA VAL A 124 -12.13 5.02 -0.89
C VAL A 124 -10.62 5.12 -0.69
N THR A 125 -10.19 4.84 0.54
CA THR A 125 -8.78 4.73 0.90
C THR A 125 -8.62 3.66 1.97
N CYS A 126 -7.40 3.22 2.20
CA CYS A 126 -7.10 2.24 3.23
C CYS A 126 -5.76 2.54 3.91
N THR A 127 -5.68 2.16 5.18
CA THR A 127 -4.40 1.93 5.85
C THR A 127 -4.07 0.45 5.75
N LYS A 128 -2.92 0.00 6.28
CA LYS A 128 -2.65 -1.44 6.40
C LYS A 128 -3.68 -2.19 7.28
N ASP A 129 -4.44 -1.49 8.13
CA ASP A 129 -5.27 -2.11 9.17
C ASP A 129 -6.79 -2.00 8.92
N ALA A 130 -7.25 -1.00 8.17
CA ALA A 130 -8.68 -0.79 7.86
C ALA A 130 -8.90 0.06 6.61
N ALA A 131 -10.08 -0.11 6.00
CA ALA A 131 -10.57 0.68 4.88
C ALA A 131 -11.57 1.77 5.30
N TYR A 132 -11.65 2.81 4.47
CA TYR A 132 -12.44 4.02 4.70
C TYR A 132 -13.11 4.46 3.40
N ILE A 133 -14.34 4.96 3.51
CA ILE A 133 -15.12 5.51 2.41
C ILE A 133 -15.54 6.95 2.72
N SER A 134 -15.55 7.79 1.69
CA SER A 134 -16.12 9.13 1.68
C SER A 134 -17.24 9.19 0.65
N TYR A 135 -18.25 10.02 0.92
CA TYR A 135 -19.36 10.34 0.00
C TYR A 135 -19.38 11.82 -0.45
N ASN A 136 -18.36 12.60 -0.08
CA ASN A 136 -18.33 14.06 -0.28
C ASN A 136 -16.95 14.55 -0.79
N GLY A 137 -16.31 13.76 -1.64
CA GLY A 137 -15.01 14.06 -2.24
C GLY A 137 -13.84 14.00 -1.25
N GLY A 138 -13.93 13.23 -0.18
CA GLY A 138 -12.88 13.08 0.82
C GLY A 138 -12.94 14.12 1.94
N LYS A 139 -13.96 15.00 1.97
CA LYS A 139 -14.08 16.01 3.04
C LYS A 139 -14.27 15.37 4.42
N SER A 140 -14.85 14.18 4.51
CA SER A 140 -15.00 13.40 5.75
C SER A 140 -15.06 11.91 5.45
N TRP A 141 -14.45 11.08 6.30
CA TRP A 141 -14.31 9.64 6.06
C TRP A 141 -15.06 8.79 7.08
N SER A 142 -15.57 7.64 6.63
CA SER A 142 -16.21 6.62 7.47
C SER A 142 -15.45 5.31 7.38
N GLY A 143 -15.06 4.74 8.53
CA GLY A 143 -14.40 3.44 8.57
C GLY A 143 -15.37 2.32 8.19
N ILE A 144 -14.96 1.45 7.28
CA ILE A 144 -15.69 0.25 6.84
C ILE A 144 -14.98 -1.06 7.25
N GLY A 145 -13.93 -0.95 8.07
CA GLY A 145 -13.26 -2.06 8.73
C GLY A 145 -12.25 -2.81 7.87
N ASN A 146 -11.88 -4.00 8.33
CA ASN A 146 -10.97 -4.93 7.65
C ASN A 146 -11.61 -6.33 7.68
N PRO A 147 -11.74 -7.02 6.53
CA PRO A 147 -12.32 -8.36 6.48
C PRO A 147 -11.41 -9.47 7.02
N SER A 148 -10.11 -9.21 7.15
CA SER A 148 -9.13 -10.19 7.60
C SER A 148 -8.88 -10.08 9.10
N ASP A 149 -8.57 -11.22 9.70
CA ASP A 149 -7.92 -11.37 11.01
C ASP A 149 -6.46 -10.87 11.09
N SER A 150 -5.95 -10.31 9.99
CA SER A 150 -4.57 -9.84 9.86
C SER A 150 -4.54 -8.45 9.21
N ASN A 151 -3.44 -7.72 9.47
CA ASN A 151 -3.15 -6.49 8.74
C ASN A 151 -2.53 -6.80 7.36
N GLY A 152 -2.29 -5.75 6.59
CA GLY A 152 -1.72 -5.85 5.25
C GLY A 152 -2.76 -5.67 4.16
N ILE A 153 -3.64 -4.68 4.31
CA ILE A 153 -4.42 -4.19 3.16
C ILE A 153 -3.46 -3.50 2.18
N LYS A 154 -3.54 -3.87 0.89
CA LYS A 154 -2.63 -3.35 -0.16
C LYS A 154 -3.32 -2.38 -1.12
N ALA A 155 -4.48 -2.75 -1.64
CA ALA A 155 -5.21 -2.03 -2.68
C ALA A 155 -6.71 -1.96 -2.36
N ILE A 156 -7.39 -0.94 -2.88
CA ILE A 156 -8.82 -0.73 -2.67
C ILE A 156 -9.46 -0.11 -3.91
N ALA A 157 -10.71 -0.43 -4.22
CA ALA A 157 -11.44 0.22 -5.30
C ALA A 157 -12.93 0.35 -4.99
N VAL A 158 -13.63 1.22 -5.71
CA VAL A 158 -15.06 1.46 -5.51
C VAL A 158 -15.78 1.74 -6.82
N PHE A 159 -17.05 1.34 -6.89
CA PHE A 159 -17.96 1.74 -7.95
C PHE A 159 -19.40 1.81 -7.42
N SER A 160 -20.21 2.75 -7.89
CA SER A 160 -21.62 2.88 -7.46
C SER A 160 -22.64 2.18 -8.35
N LYS A 161 -22.29 1.85 -9.58
CA LYS A 161 -23.19 1.17 -10.53
C LYS A 161 -22.74 -0.27 -10.82
N PRO A 162 -23.68 -1.23 -10.91
CA PRO A 162 -25.13 -1.07 -10.65
C PRO A 162 -25.45 -0.94 -9.16
N LYS A 163 -24.52 -1.31 -8.28
CA LYS A 163 -24.65 -1.21 -6.83
C LYS A 163 -23.34 -0.75 -6.21
N LEU A 164 -23.42 0.10 -5.19
CA LEU A 164 -22.26 0.58 -4.45
C LEU A 164 -21.50 -0.58 -3.81
N THR A 165 -20.29 -0.80 -4.32
CA THR A 165 -19.43 -1.92 -3.95
C THR A 165 -18.01 -1.42 -3.75
N VAL A 166 -17.38 -1.88 -2.67
CA VAL A 166 -15.97 -1.66 -2.38
C VAL A 166 -15.22 -2.98 -2.54
N LEU A 167 -14.09 -2.95 -3.21
CA LEU A 167 -13.15 -4.06 -3.36
C LEU A 167 -11.92 -3.80 -2.52
N LEU A 168 -11.36 -4.84 -1.90
CA LEU A 168 -10.22 -4.71 -1.01
C LEU A 168 -9.27 -5.90 -1.12
N SER A 169 -7.99 -5.63 -1.32
CA SER A 169 -6.92 -6.63 -1.36
C SER A 169 -6.24 -6.77 0.01
N SER A 170 -6.10 -8.02 0.47
CA SER A 170 -5.28 -8.41 1.61
C SER A 170 -4.05 -9.18 1.15
N ALA A 171 -2.88 -8.80 1.67
CA ALA A 171 -1.57 -9.41 1.40
C ALA A 171 -1.51 -10.93 1.59
N VAL A 172 -2.34 -11.48 2.47
CA VAL A 172 -2.30 -12.91 2.84
C VAL A 172 -3.64 -13.62 2.72
N ARG A 173 -4.73 -12.88 2.48
CA ARG A 173 -6.08 -13.45 2.36
C ARG A 173 -6.72 -13.25 0.98
N GLY A 174 -6.07 -12.52 0.07
CA GLY A 174 -6.58 -12.26 -1.29
C GLY A 174 -7.64 -11.16 -1.33
N LEU A 175 -8.56 -11.25 -2.30
CA LEU A 175 -9.52 -10.19 -2.61
C LEU A 175 -10.87 -10.37 -1.90
N PHE A 176 -11.41 -9.26 -1.38
CA PHE A 176 -12.72 -9.16 -0.75
C PHE A 176 -13.60 -8.12 -1.43
N MET A 177 -14.90 -8.23 -1.23
CA MET A 177 -15.89 -7.24 -1.64
C MET A 177 -16.87 -6.93 -0.50
N LEU A 178 -17.35 -5.69 -0.47
CA LEU A 178 -18.38 -5.20 0.44
C LEU A 178 -19.41 -4.40 -0.36
N GLU A 179 -20.66 -4.81 -0.28
CA GLU A 179 -21.78 -4.04 -0.82
C GLU A 179 -22.32 -3.09 0.25
N LEU A 180 -22.54 -1.82 -0.11
CA LEU A 180 -23.01 -0.76 0.78
C LEU A 180 -24.41 -0.26 0.35
N PRO A 181 -25.17 0.36 1.27
CA PRO A 181 -24.88 0.55 2.69
C PRO A 181 -25.16 -0.71 3.55
N LYS A 182 -25.78 -1.74 2.96
CA LYS A 182 -26.13 -3.00 3.63
C LYS A 182 -25.29 -4.13 3.05
N GLY A 183 -24.47 -4.74 3.88
CA GLY A 183 -23.65 -5.89 3.51
C GLY A 183 -22.63 -6.22 4.60
N SER A 184 -21.99 -7.36 4.44
CA SER A 184 -20.79 -7.75 5.18
C SER A 184 -19.70 -8.06 4.18
N TRP A 185 -18.45 -7.92 4.60
CA TRP A 185 -17.33 -8.34 3.77
C TRP A 185 -17.45 -9.83 3.41
N LYS A 186 -17.24 -10.15 2.13
CA LYS A 186 -17.17 -11.51 1.61
C LYS A 186 -15.97 -11.63 0.68
N ARG A 187 -15.47 -12.85 0.48
CA ARG A 187 -14.44 -13.08 -0.54
C ARG A 187 -15.01 -12.71 -1.91
N ALA A 188 -14.21 -12.02 -2.73
CA ALA A 188 -14.59 -11.78 -4.11
C ALA A 188 -14.65 -13.12 -4.85
N PRO A 189 -15.66 -13.37 -5.70
CA PRO A 189 -15.71 -14.59 -6.50
C PRO A 189 -14.66 -14.52 -7.61
N GLY A 190 -13.93 -15.62 -7.83
CA GLY A 190 -12.95 -15.67 -8.92
C GLY A 190 -11.90 -16.76 -8.76
N ASN A 191 -11.09 -16.93 -9.80
CA ASN A 191 -10.02 -17.92 -9.86
C ASN A 191 -8.66 -17.23 -9.60
N PHE A 192 -8.41 -16.87 -8.34
CA PHE A 192 -7.17 -16.20 -7.94
C PHE A 192 -5.99 -17.18 -7.88
N ALA A 193 -4.81 -16.70 -8.31
CA ALA A 193 -3.58 -17.46 -8.31
C ALA A 193 -3.04 -17.58 -6.88
N GLN A 194 -2.29 -18.65 -6.60
CA GLN A 194 -1.78 -18.97 -5.28
C GLN A 194 -0.26 -18.79 -5.23
N SER A 195 0.26 -18.24 -4.13
CA SER A 195 1.71 -18.06 -3.93
C SER A 195 2.34 -19.39 -3.49
N CYS A 196 3.22 -19.98 -4.29
CA CYS A 196 3.99 -21.17 -3.91
C CYS A 196 5.03 -20.83 -2.82
N PRO A 197 5.23 -21.67 -1.77
CA PRO A 197 4.65 -22.99 -1.52
C PRO A 197 3.34 -22.96 -0.71
N THR A 198 2.77 -21.79 -0.45
CA THR A 198 1.51 -21.66 0.28
C THR A 198 0.31 -21.99 -0.63
N THR A 199 -0.85 -22.23 -0.03
CA THR A 199 -2.13 -22.38 -0.75
C THR A 199 -2.98 -21.11 -0.70
N SER A 200 -2.46 -20.04 -0.09
CA SER A 200 -3.14 -18.76 -0.01
C SER A 200 -3.15 -18.08 -1.39
N PRO A 201 -4.21 -17.32 -1.71
CA PRO A 201 -4.18 -16.42 -2.86
C PRO A 201 -3.01 -15.45 -2.74
N ASP A 202 -2.35 -15.17 -3.87
CA ASP A 202 -1.33 -14.14 -3.94
C ASP A 202 -1.93 -12.74 -3.75
N GLU A 203 -1.10 -11.82 -3.26
CA GLU A 203 -1.49 -10.43 -3.04
C GLU A 203 -1.92 -9.77 -4.37
N ILE A 204 -3.04 -9.05 -4.36
CA ILE A 204 -3.43 -8.16 -5.46
C ILE A 204 -2.81 -6.78 -5.19
N ALA A 205 -1.96 -6.32 -6.10
CA ALA A 205 -1.15 -5.12 -5.93
C ALA A 205 -1.92 -3.81 -6.13
N ASP A 206 -2.83 -3.81 -7.11
CA ASP A 206 -3.67 -2.67 -7.50
C ASP A 206 -4.96 -3.15 -8.18
N ILE A 207 -6.01 -2.34 -8.08
CA ILE A 207 -7.35 -2.59 -8.61
C ILE A 207 -7.88 -1.28 -9.19
N GLN A 208 -8.21 -1.24 -10.49
CA GLN A 208 -8.85 -0.07 -11.08
C GLN A 208 -10.17 -0.41 -11.75
N VAL A 209 -11.09 0.56 -11.70
CA VAL A 209 -12.46 0.41 -12.17
C VAL A 209 -12.75 1.49 -13.22
N ALA A 210 -13.37 1.07 -14.32
CA ALA A 210 -13.84 1.98 -15.36
C ALA A 210 -15.31 1.74 -15.71
N LYS A 211 -15.92 2.76 -16.31
CA LYS A 211 -17.30 2.68 -16.82
C LYS A 211 -17.36 1.77 -18.04
N ALA A 212 -18.43 0.96 -18.14
CA ALA A 212 -18.75 0.33 -19.42
C ALA A 212 -19.54 1.29 -20.35
N PRO A 213 -19.37 1.18 -21.68
CA PRO A 213 -18.27 0.46 -22.33
C PRO A 213 -16.98 1.29 -22.24
N LEU A 214 -15.86 0.68 -21.85
CA LEU A 214 -14.56 1.11 -22.41
C LEU A 214 -14.72 0.92 -23.92
N ALA A 215 -14.43 1.93 -24.72
CA ALA A 215 -14.54 1.85 -26.17
C ALA A 215 -13.56 0.80 -26.72
N ALA A 216 -13.95 -0.48 -26.67
CA ALA A 216 -13.26 -1.54 -27.38
C ALA A 216 -13.37 -1.23 -28.88
N ALA A 217 -12.22 -1.19 -29.54
CA ALA A 217 -12.08 -0.94 -30.96
C ALA A 217 -13.18 -1.64 -31.79
N GLY A 218 -14.03 -0.85 -32.44
CA GLY A 218 -14.78 -1.25 -33.63
C GLY A 218 -16.06 -2.08 -33.45
N ALA A 219 -16.57 -2.31 -32.24
CA ALA A 219 -17.88 -2.94 -32.08
C ALA A 219 -18.99 -1.89 -31.89
N SER A 220 -19.82 -1.67 -32.91
CA SER A 220 -21.07 -0.92 -32.74
C SER A 220 -21.98 -1.70 -31.80
N VAL A 221 -22.20 -1.19 -30.59
CA VAL A 221 -23.14 -1.82 -29.65
C VAL A 221 -24.52 -1.23 -29.89
N ALA A 222 -25.48 -2.10 -30.23
CA ALA A 222 -26.87 -1.73 -30.48
C ALA A 222 -27.48 -1.06 -29.23
N SER A 223 -28.20 0.04 -29.44
CA SER A 223 -28.89 0.78 -28.40
C SER A 223 -30.03 -0.04 -27.79
N GLY A 224 -29.84 -0.53 -26.57
CA GLY A 224 -30.88 -1.19 -25.78
C GLY A 224 -30.35 -1.64 -24.43
N THR A 225 -30.76 -0.94 -23.35
CA THR A 225 -30.75 -1.36 -21.93
C THR A 225 -29.62 -2.30 -21.49
N GLN A 226 -28.36 -1.98 -21.79
CA GLN A 226 -27.24 -2.65 -21.14
C GLN A 226 -27.00 -2.00 -19.78
N GLU A 227 -27.08 -2.80 -18.74
CA GLU A 227 -26.73 -2.46 -17.37
C GLU A 227 -25.35 -1.77 -17.37
N GLU A 228 -25.24 -0.58 -16.76
CA GLU A 228 -23.98 0.18 -16.64
C GLU A 228 -23.00 -0.52 -15.69
N ALA A 229 -22.65 -1.77 -15.99
CA ALA A 229 -21.78 -2.59 -15.18
C ALA A 229 -20.33 -2.11 -15.31
N PRO A 230 -19.56 -2.12 -14.22
CA PRO A 230 -18.17 -1.67 -14.26
C PRO A 230 -17.31 -2.69 -15.00
N ILE A 231 -16.19 -2.22 -15.55
CA ILE A 231 -15.08 -3.06 -15.96
C ILE A 231 -13.99 -2.89 -14.89
N ILE A 232 -13.58 -4.00 -14.29
CA ILE A 232 -12.63 -4.02 -13.19
C ILE A 232 -11.39 -4.78 -13.62
N TRP A 233 -10.22 -4.19 -13.40
CA TRP A 233 -8.92 -4.80 -13.64
C TRP A 233 -8.15 -4.92 -12.33
N ALA A 234 -7.43 -6.03 -12.16
CA ALA A 234 -6.56 -6.26 -11.01
C ALA A 234 -5.31 -7.05 -11.41
N VAL A 235 -4.20 -6.83 -10.73
CA VAL A 235 -2.91 -7.51 -10.98
C VAL A 235 -2.29 -8.03 -9.69
N ASN A 236 -1.49 -9.09 -9.79
CA ASN A 236 -0.79 -9.67 -8.63
C ASN A 236 0.55 -9.00 -8.34
N SER A 237 0.92 -8.91 -7.05
CA SER A 237 2.21 -8.34 -6.63
C SER A 237 3.41 -9.23 -6.97
N PHE A 238 3.26 -10.56 -6.97
CA PHE A 238 4.39 -11.48 -7.09
C PHE A 238 4.23 -12.54 -8.18
N LEU A 239 3.11 -12.50 -8.91
CA LEU A 239 2.81 -13.39 -10.01
C LEU A 239 2.47 -12.56 -11.26
N PRO A 240 2.86 -12.99 -12.48
CA PRO A 240 2.56 -12.28 -13.72
C PRO A 240 1.11 -12.51 -14.17
N VAL A 241 0.13 -12.20 -13.32
CA VAL A 241 -1.28 -12.54 -13.54
C VAL A 241 -2.13 -11.29 -13.59
N VAL A 242 -3.02 -11.23 -14.60
CA VAL A 242 -4.00 -10.16 -14.78
C VAL A 242 -5.39 -10.75 -14.66
N TYR A 243 -6.23 -10.07 -13.89
CA TYR A 243 -7.62 -10.38 -13.71
C TYR A 243 -8.52 -9.32 -14.33
N LYS A 244 -9.67 -9.78 -14.83
CA LYS A 244 -10.77 -8.92 -15.27
C LYS A 244 -12.07 -9.39 -14.61
N ALA A 245 -12.89 -8.46 -14.15
CA ALA A 245 -14.28 -8.71 -13.82
C ALA A 245 -15.18 -7.73 -14.57
N SER A 246 -16.36 -8.20 -14.96
CA SER A 246 -17.41 -7.39 -15.57
C SER A 246 -18.77 -7.87 -15.11
N GLY A 247 -19.78 -7.00 -15.12
CA GLY A 247 -21.13 -7.34 -14.69
C GLY A 247 -21.39 -7.09 -13.21
N THR A 248 -22.58 -7.49 -12.74
CA THR A 248 -23.07 -7.33 -11.37
C THR A 248 -22.39 -8.27 -10.37
N ASP A 249 -22.01 -9.47 -10.81
CA ASP A 249 -21.53 -10.54 -9.93
C ASP A 249 -20.07 -10.37 -9.46
N CYS A 250 -19.34 -9.40 -10.03
CA CYS A 250 -17.94 -9.10 -9.72
C CYS A 250 -17.03 -10.35 -9.76
N LYS A 251 -17.32 -11.29 -10.66
CA LYS A 251 -16.56 -12.52 -10.80
C LYS A 251 -15.26 -12.25 -11.55
N PHE A 252 -14.14 -12.43 -10.87
CA PHE A 252 -12.81 -12.23 -11.42
C PHE A 252 -12.35 -13.46 -12.22
N GLU A 253 -12.00 -13.21 -13.48
CA GLU A 253 -11.44 -14.18 -14.39
C GLU A 253 -9.97 -13.85 -14.66
N GLN A 254 -9.14 -14.89 -14.68
CA GLN A 254 -7.75 -14.76 -15.09
C GLN A 254 -7.68 -14.60 -16.61
N VAL A 255 -7.35 -13.40 -17.08
CA VAL A 255 -7.28 -13.08 -18.51
C VAL A 255 -5.86 -13.09 -19.07
N TYR A 256 -4.86 -13.17 -18.20
CA TYR A 256 -3.46 -13.39 -18.58
C TYR A 256 -2.68 -14.05 -17.44
N LYS A 257 -1.73 -14.92 -17.81
CA LYS A 257 -0.70 -15.46 -16.92
C LYS A 257 0.61 -15.62 -17.67
N GLY A 258 1.65 -14.97 -17.19
CA GLY A 258 3.01 -15.11 -17.73
C GLY A 258 3.59 -16.50 -17.50
N LYS A 259 4.62 -16.85 -18.28
CA LYS A 259 5.30 -18.16 -18.23
C LYS A 259 6.46 -18.21 -17.22
N ILE A 260 6.60 -17.19 -16.39
CA ILE A 260 7.64 -17.06 -15.37
C ILE A 260 7.03 -17.23 -13.98
N ASP A 261 7.79 -17.82 -13.06
CA ASP A 261 7.30 -18.20 -11.74
C ASP A 261 7.16 -17.01 -10.78
N PHE A 262 7.93 -15.93 -11.00
CA PHE A 262 7.90 -14.72 -10.18
C PHE A 262 8.04 -13.49 -11.07
N PHE A 263 7.15 -12.53 -10.87
CA PHE A 263 7.17 -11.23 -11.55
C PHE A 263 6.32 -10.24 -10.79
N SER A 264 6.81 -9.00 -10.61
CA SER A 264 6.03 -7.98 -9.93
C SER A 264 5.17 -7.19 -10.90
N LEU A 265 3.92 -6.97 -10.54
CA LEU A 265 3.03 -6.00 -11.17
C LEU A 265 2.48 -5.15 -10.03
N ASP A 266 2.76 -3.84 -10.04
CA ASP A 266 2.58 -3.00 -8.86
C ASP A 266 1.37 -2.05 -8.98
N SER A 267 1.39 -1.11 -9.93
CA SER A 267 0.28 -0.15 -10.12
C SER A 267 -0.21 -0.13 -11.55
N ILE A 268 -1.53 -0.03 -11.71
CA ILE A 268 -2.27 0.05 -12.97
C ILE A 268 -2.54 1.53 -13.31
N SER A 269 -2.51 1.86 -14.60
CA SER A 269 -3.09 3.09 -15.14
C SER A 269 -3.98 2.73 -16.34
N LEU A 270 -5.29 2.76 -16.14
CA LEU A 270 -6.26 2.44 -17.20
C LEU A 270 -6.17 3.42 -18.38
N THR A 271 -6.40 2.88 -19.57
CA THR A 271 -6.61 3.63 -20.82
C THR A 271 -7.83 3.08 -21.55
N ASP A 272 -8.25 3.70 -22.65
CA ASP A 272 -9.43 3.26 -23.40
C ASP A 272 -9.27 1.84 -24.01
N SER A 273 -8.04 1.41 -24.28
CA SER A 273 -7.72 0.16 -24.98
C SER A 273 -7.09 -0.92 -24.08
N GLY A 274 -6.85 -0.62 -22.79
CA GLY A 274 -6.14 -1.51 -21.89
C GLY A 274 -5.65 -0.79 -20.64
N PHE A 275 -4.42 -1.07 -20.24
CA PHE A 275 -3.78 -0.37 -19.13
C PHE A 275 -2.26 -0.45 -19.20
N TYR A 276 -1.61 0.49 -18.52
CA TYR A 276 -0.18 0.42 -18.23
C TYR A 276 0.04 -0.12 -16.83
N VAL A 277 1.14 -0.84 -16.63
CA VAL A 277 1.49 -1.40 -15.33
C VAL A 277 2.98 -1.25 -15.04
N ILE A 278 3.29 -0.87 -13.81
CA ILE A 278 4.66 -0.79 -13.30
C ILE A 278 5.09 -2.17 -12.85
N SER A 279 6.29 -2.57 -13.27
CA SER A 279 7.05 -3.71 -12.75
C SER A 279 8.45 -3.20 -12.36
N ASP A 280 9.25 -3.98 -11.63
CA ASP A 280 10.59 -3.56 -11.17
C ASP A 280 11.43 -2.95 -12.31
N ARG A 281 11.50 -1.61 -12.33
CA ARG A 281 12.16 -0.76 -13.35
C ARG A 281 11.64 -0.91 -14.79
N GLN A 282 10.43 -1.44 -14.97
CA GLN A 282 9.83 -1.61 -16.29
C GLN A 282 8.43 -1.01 -16.31
N LEU A 283 8.11 -0.33 -17.40
CA LEU A 283 6.73 0.05 -17.70
C LEU A 283 6.23 -0.89 -18.80
N LEU A 284 5.11 -1.54 -18.53
CA LEU A 284 4.46 -2.46 -19.45
C LEU A 284 3.10 -1.90 -19.86
N THR A 285 2.64 -2.29 -21.03
CA THR A 285 1.26 -2.09 -21.49
C THR A 285 0.58 -3.44 -21.65
N TYR A 286 -0.69 -3.51 -21.27
CA TYR A 286 -1.53 -4.69 -21.46
C TYR A 286 -2.58 -4.41 -22.54
N ASN A 287 -2.63 -5.28 -23.54
CA ASN A 287 -3.76 -5.40 -24.46
C ASN A 287 -4.24 -6.86 -24.47
N GLN A 288 -5.55 -7.07 -24.51
CA GLN A 288 -6.15 -8.41 -24.54
C GLN A 288 -5.63 -9.30 -25.68
N SER A 289 -5.26 -8.73 -26.84
CA SER A 289 -4.74 -9.51 -27.98
C SER A 289 -3.28 -9.94 -27.83
N GLN A 290 -2.46 -9.17 -27.11
CA GLN A 290 -1.00 -9.35 -27.05
C GLN A 290 -0.49 -9.67 -25.64
N GLY A 291 -1.33 -9.59 -24.61
CA GLY A 291 -0.92 -9.68 -23.21
C GLY A 291 -0.08 -8.48 -22.78
N LEU A 292 0.83 -8.71 -21.82
CA LEU A 292 1.80 -7.70 -21.37
C LEU A 292 2.95 -7.55 -22.36
N GLN A 293 3.23 -6.31 -22.75
CA GLN A 293 4.32 -5.92 -23.65
C GLN A 293 5.10 -4.72 -23.08
N PRO A 294 6.38 -4.53 -23.42
CA PRO A 294 7.13 -3.34 -23.02
C PRO A 294 6.50 -2.05 -23.56
N ALA A 295 6.35 -1.04 -22.71
CA ALA A 295 5.86 0.29 -23.06
C ALA A 295 7.05 1.26 -23.25
N SER A 296 7.86 1.01 -24.28
CA SER A 296 9.18 1.67 -24.44
C SER A 296 9.10 3.19 -24.59
N GLN A 297 8.06 3.73 -25.21
CA GLN A 297 7.91 5.18 -25.41
C GLN A 297 7.57 5.89 -24.10
N GLU A 298 6.59 5.36 -23.36
CA GLU A 298 6.15 5.84 -22.07
C GLU A 298 7.26 5.68 -21.02
N GLN A 299 8.00 4.57 -21.07
CA GLN A 299 9.17 4.38 -20.23
C GLN A 299 10.23 5.45 -20.51
N GLY A 300 10.49 5.76 -21.78
CA GLY A 300 11.40 6.83 -22.18
C GLY A 300 11.01 8.20 -21.60
N LEU A 301 9.70 8.51 -21.53
CA LEU A 301 9.19 9.69 -20.85
C LEU A 301 9.51 9.66 -19.35
N VAL A 302 9.18 8.58 -18.65
CA VAL A 302 9.45 8.43 -17.21
C VAL A 302 10.95 8.58 -16.91
N GLU A 303 11.80 7.93 -17.70
CA GLU A 303 13.27 8.02 -17.55
C GLU A 303 13.80 9.43 -17.81
N TYR A 304 13.25 10.13 -18.81
CA TYR A 304 13.58 11.53 -19.07
C TYR A 304 13.23 12.41 -17.87
N LEU A 305 11.98 12.33 -17.37
CA LEU A 305 11.51 13.17 -16.26
C LEU A 305 12.27 12.88 -14.97
N THR A 306 12.58 11.61 -14.69
CA THR A 306 13.37 11.20 -13.54
C THR A 306 14.76 11.83 -13.52
N LYS A 307 15.36 12.08 -14.69
CA LYS A 307 16.67 12.77 -14.80
C LYS A 307 16.56 14.27 -14.57
N GLN A 308 15.43 14.89 -14.89
CA GLN A 308 15.24 16.34 -14.78
C GLN A 308 14.86 16.80 -13.36
N ILE A 309 14.13 15.98 -12.61
CA ILE A 309 13.52 16.42 -11.35
C ILE A 309 14.49 16.38 -10.15
N PRO A 310 14.47 17.40 -9.26
CA PRO A 310 15.18 17.30 -8.00
C PRO A 310 14.45 16.33 -7.07
N GLY A 311 15.11 15.24 -6.70
CA GLY A 311 14.53 14.20 -5.83
C GLY A 311 14.14 12.92 -6.56
N LYS A 312 13.23 12.15 -5.99
CA LYS A 312 12.69 10.91 -6.56
C LYS A 312 11.31 11.18 -7.13
N LEU A 313 11.09 10.74 -8.37
CA LEU A 313 9.76 10.71 -8.97
C LEU A 313 8.96 9.56 -8.33
N LEU A 314 7.76 9.85 -7.83
CA LEU A 314 6.90 8.89 -7.14
C LEU A 314 5.60 8.63 -7.90
N SER A 315 5.06 9.67 -8.55
CA SER A 315 3.86 9.57 -9.40
C SER A 315 3.92 10.56 -10.56
N LEU A 316 3.23 10.23 -11.66
CA LEU A 316 3.13 11.05 -12.86
C LEU A 316 1.69 11.09 -13.33
N TYR A 317 1.15 12.29 -13.51
CA TYR A 317 -0.02 12.49 -14.36
C TYR A 317 0.43 13.12 -15.68
N PHE A 318 0.07 12.48 -16.77
CA PHE A 318 0.31 12.96 -18.12
C PHE A 318 -1.04 13.04 -18.86
N PRO A 319 -1.46 14.20 -19.37
CA PRO A 319 -2.78 14.37 -19.97
C PRO A 319 -2.96 13.70 -21.34
N GLY A 320 -1.92 13.07 -21.89
CA GLY A 320 -1.87 12.60 -23.27
C GLY A 320 -1.32 13.67 -24.21
N SER A 321 -0.73 13.24 -25.33
CA SER A 321 -0.26 14.16 -26.36
C SER A 321 -1.37 14.43 -27.38
N GLN A 322 -1.68 15.70 -27.64
CA GLN A 322 -2.61 16.08 -28.71
C GLN A 322 -1.94 15.92 -30.07
N ASP A 323 -2.62 15.29 -31.02
CA ASP A 323 -2.24 15.40 -32.43
C ASP A 323 -2.47 16.84 -32.88
N ASN A 324 -1.40 17.54 -33.26
CA ASN A 324 -1.53 18.79 -34.02
C ASN A 324 -2.04 18.44 -35.42
N VAL A 325 -3.37 18.31 -35.55
CA VAL A 325 -4.05 18.24 -36.84
C VAL A 325 -4.01 19.65 -37.46
N GLN A 326 -2.85 20.05 -37.98
CA GLN A 326 -2.64 21.08 -39.02
C GLN A 326 -1.14 21.20 -39.34
N ALA A 327 -0.62 20.30 -40.18
CA ALA A 327 0.41 20.58 -41.19
C ALA A 327 0.75 19.27 -41.95
N GLY A 328 0.72 19.33 -43.28
CA GLY A 328 1.08 18.20 -44.14
C GLY A 328 2.51 17.69 -43.92
N SER A 329 2.68 16.39 -44.16
CA SER A 329 3.94 15.62 -44.20
C SER A 329 4.89 15.79 -43.01
N GLY A 330 4.90 14.79 -42.10
CA GLY A 330 5.97 14.60 -41.12
C GLY A 330 5.77 15.28 -39.75
N SER A 331 4.55 15.34 -39.23
CA SER A 331 4.27 15.95 -37.92
C SER A 331 4.76 15.06 -36.77
N THR A 332 5.78 15.52 -36.05
CA THR A 332 6.18 14.97 -34.74
C THR A 332 5.38 15.66 -33.65
N THR A 333 4.78 14.89 -32.74
CA THR A 333 4.01 15.48 -31.63
C THR A 333 4.98 16.01 -30.58
N LYS A 334 5.17 17.34 -30.59
CA LYS A 334 5.98 18.02 -29.59
C LYS A 334 5.13 18.24 -28.34
N ILE A 335 5.35 17.45 -27.30
CA ILE A 335 4.80 17.76 -25.98
C ILE A 335 5.37 19.14 -25.58
N LEU A 336 4.48 20.11 -25.35
CA LEU A 336 4.87 21.46 -24.94
C LEU A 336 5.79 21.37 -23.71
N GLY A 337 7.04 21.78 -23.88
CA GLY A 337 8.03 21.70 -22.82
C GLY A 337 8.72 20.34 -22.66
N LEU A 338 8.85 19.53 -23.71
CA LEU A 338 9.86 18.47 -23.81
C LEU A 338 10.77 18.73 -25.01
N SER A 339 12.07 18.51 -24.84
CA SER A 339 13.05 18.62 -25.93
C SER A 339 13.12 17.35 -26.80
N ALA A 340 12.45 16.28 -26.39
CA ALA A 340 12.42 15.01 -27.11
C ALA A 340 11.28 15.00 -28.14
N SER A 341 11.62 14.70 -29.38
CA SER A 341 10.64 14.34 -30.42
C SER A 341 10.08 12.96 -30.11
N ILE A 342 8.76 12.84 -29.99
CA ILE A 342 8.09 11.53 -29.92
C ILE A 342 7.59 11.20 -31.33
N GLU A 343 7.84 9.96 -31.75
CA GLU A 343 7.38 9.41 -33.04
C GLU A 343 5.85 9.53 -33.19
N PRO A 344 5.32 9.57 -34.43
CA PRO A 344 3.90 9.82 -34.70
C PRO A 344 3.03 8.64 -34.26
N GLY A 345 2.61 8.68 -33.00
CA GLY A 345 1.76 7.69 -32.34
C GLY A 345 1.46 8.13 -30.92
N GLY A 346 1.00 9.38 -30.76
CA GLY A 346 0.93 10.14 -29.52
C GLY A 346 0.67 9.35 -28.23
N LEU A 347 1.40 9.70 -27.16
CA LEU A 347 1.26 9.08 -25.84
C LEU A 347 -0.17 9.27 -25.28
N PRO A 348 -0.82 8.23 -24.74
CA PRO A 348 -2.14 8.36 -24.14
C PRO A 348 -2.09 9.14 -22.83
N ALA A 349 -3.25 9.48 -22.27
CA ALA A 349 -3.31 9.96 -20.90
C ALA A 349 -2.85 8.85 -19.93
N LEU A 350 -2.01 9.21 -18.97
CA LEU A 350 -1.42 8.29 -18.00
C LEU A 350 -1.53 8.87 -16.59
N SER A 351 -1.80 8.00 -15.62
CA SER A 351 -1.77 8.30 -14.20
C SER A 351 -0.97 7.23 -13.48
N LEU A 352 0.34 7.37 -13.48
CA LEU A 352 1.27 6.38 -12.96
C LEU A 352 1.57 6.65 -11.48
N SER A 353 1.61 5.59 -10.68
CA SER A 353 2.11 5.59 -9.30
C SER A 353 3.20 4.54 -9.13
N GLU A 354 3.76 4.38 -7.92
CA GLU A 354 4.85 3.44 -7.66
C GLU A 354 6.14 3.72 -8.49
N LEU A 355 6.34 4.95 -8.98
CA LEU A 355 7.50 5.30 -9.82
C LEU A 355 8.84 5.30 -9.06
N TRP A 356 8.82 5.10 -7.74
CA TRP A 356 10.03 4.90 -6.95
C TRP A 356 10.83 3.66 -7.38
N PHE A 357 10.23 2.70 -8.10
CA PHE A 357 10.97 1.61 -8.76
C PHE A 357 12.01 2.11 -9.77
N PHE A 358 11.78 3.27 -10.40
CA PHE A 358 12.72 3.90 -11.34
C PHE A 358 13.79 4.75 -10.64
N SER A 359 13.74 4.89 -9.31
CA SER A 359 14.73 5.68 -8.57
C SER A 359 16.06 4.95 -8.43
N ASN A 360 17.07 5.42 -9.17
CA ASN A 360 18.46 4.97 -9.05
C ASN A 360 19.29 5.72 -7.99
N LYS A 361 18.67 6.64 -7.21
CA LYS A 361 19.40 7.43 -6.21
C LYS A 361 19.75 6.60 -4.98
N PRO A 362 21.01 6.62 -4.49
CA PRO A 362 21.40 5.95 -3.25
C PRO A 362 20.48 6.38 -2.10
N ARG A 363 19.90 5.42 -1.37
CA ARG A 363 18.95 5.73 -0.29
C ARG A 363 19.64 6.30 0.94
N ASN A 364 20.89 5.92 1.17
CA ASN A 364 21.74 6.35 2.29
C ASN A 364 23.21 5.94 2.05
N LEU A 365 24.10 6.32 2.98
CA LEU A 365 25.54 5.99 2.97
C LEU A 365 25.84 4.48 2.90
N TYR A 366 24.90 3.62 3.32
CA TYR A 366 25.04 2.18 3.33
C TYR A 366 24.62 1.53 2.00
N THR A 367 24.00 2.28 1.08
CA THR A 367 23.50 1.71 -0.19
C THR A 367 24.62 1.11 -1.03
N SER A 368 25.77 1.79 -1.12
CA SER A 368 26.94 1.25 -1.83
C SER A 368 27.52 0.02 -1.14
N LEU A 369 27.47 -0.04 0.19
CA LEU A 369 27.87 -1.23 0.96
C LEU A 369 26.90 -2.39 0.78
N ALA A 370 25.61 -2.15 0.53
CA ALA A 370 24.62 -3.19 0.32
C ALA A 370 24.57 -3.71 -1.13
N LEU A 371 25.15 -2.98 -2.09
CA LEU A 371 25.10 -3.31 -3.51
C LEU A 371 25.67 -4.71 -3.78
N ASN A 372 25.00 -5.45 -4.68
CA ASN A 372 25.33 -6.83 -5.11
C ASN A 372 25.39 -7.86 -3.97
N LYS A 373 24.68 -7.61 -2.87
CA LYS A 373 24.49 -8.57 -1.78
C LYS A 373 23.11 -9.19 -1.91
N HIS A 374 23.07 -10.43 -2.38
CA HIS A 374 21.86 -11.22 -2.51
C HIS A 374 21.83 -12.17 -1.33
N GLY A 375 20.79 -12.08 -0.50
CA GLY A 375 20.80 -12.81 0.75
C GLY A 375 19.52 -13.50 1.12
N ILE A 376 19.68 -14.49 2.00
CA ILE A 376 18.60 -15.21 2.64
C ILE A 376 18.59 -14.92 4.13
N TYR A 377 17.42 -15.08 4.73
CA TYR A 377 17.24 -15.10 6.18
C TYR A 377 17.06 -16.54 6.64
N LEU A 378 17.80 -16.92 7.67
CA LEU A 378 17.63 -18.21 8.36
C LEU A 378 17.58 -17.94 9.86
N GLN A 379 16.58 -18.54 10.55
CA GLN A 379 16.67 -18.63 12.00
C GLN A 379 17.94 -19.38 12.39
N THR A 380 18.61 -18.95 13.45
CA THR A 380 19.95 -19.45 13.80
C THR A 380 20.00 -20.95 14.03
N GLY A 381 18.88 -21.54 14.49
CA GLY A 381 18.75 -23.00 14.63
C GLY A 381 19.08 -23.81 13.37
N TYR A 382 18.83 -23.27 12.17
CA TYR A 382 19.13 -23.95 10.90
C TYR A 382 20.63 -24.05 10.59
N VAL A 383 21.45 -23.18 11.18
CA VAL A 383 22.88 -23.08 10.87
C VAL A 383 23.80 -23.48 12.04
N ILE A 384 23.26 -23.76 13.22
CA ILE A 384 24.06 -24.22 14.37
C ILE A 384 24.72 -25.57 14.07
N ASN A 385 23.96 -26.51 13.50
CA ASN A 385 24.49 -27.82 13.15
C ASN A 385 25.32 -27.74 11.85
N GLU A 386 26.52 -28.30 11.86
CA GLU A 386 27.46 -28.22 10.73
C GLU A 386 26.92 -28.89 9.45
N GLN A 387 26.20 -30.01 9.59
CA GLN A 387 25.67 -30.75 8.44
C GLN A 387 24.55 -29.99 7.74
N THR A 388 23.66 -29.35 8.50
CA THR A 388 22.61 -28.50 7.90
C THR A 388 23.21 -27.21 7.36
N ARG A 389 24.15 -26.59 8.08
CA ARG A 389 24.88 -25.40 7.63
C ARG A 389 25.57 -25.61 6.28
N ALA A 390 26.27 -26.73 6.11
CA ALA A 390 26.93 -27.06 4.84
C ALA A 390 25.95 -27.10 3.65
N LYS A 391 24.73 -27.63 3.85
CA LYS A 391 23.68 -27.66 2.81
C LYS A 391 23.24 -26.24 2.40
N TYR A 392 23.13 -25.32 3.37
CA TYR A 392 22.78 -23.94 3.07
C TYR A 392 23.91 -23.19 2.36
N ILE A 393 25.16 -23.40 2.76
CA ILE A 393 26.33 -22.83 2.05
C ILE A 393 26.32 -23.28 0.58
N GLU A 394 26.08 -24.57 0.34
CA GLU A 394 26.04 -25.12 -1.01
C GLU A 394 24.86 -24.57 -1.82
N PHE A 395 23.66 -24.53 -1.23
CA PHE A 395 22.49 -23.89 -1.83
C PHE A 395 22.78 -22.43 -2.22
N MET A 396 23.40 -21.66 -1.33
CA MET A 396 23.73 -20.27 -1.58
C MET A 396 24.71 -20.12 -2.76
N LYS A 397 25.75 -20.96 -2.82
CA LYS A 397 26.70 -20.97 -3.95
C LYS A 397 26.01 -21.30 -5.27
N GLN A 398 25.19 -22.36 -5.29
CA GLN A 398 24.47 -22.80 -6.50
C GLN A 398 23.52 -21.73 -7.05
N ASN A 399 22.99 -20.87 -6.19
CA ASN A 399 22.00 -19.84 -6.55
C ASN A 399 22.58 -18.41 -6.59
N ASN A 400 23.92 -18.24 -6.57
CA ASN A 400 24.57 -16.94 -6.55
C ASN A 400 24.10 -16.00 -5.41
N ILE A 401 23.87 -16.59 -4.23
CA ILE A 401 23.50 -15.89 -2.99
C ILE A 401 24.77 -15.76 -2.15
N ASN A 402 25.10 -14.54 -1.72
CA ASN A 402 26.35 -14.22 -1.05
C ASN A 402 26.15 -13.45 0.27
N MET A 403 24.93 -13.39 0.80
CA MET A 403 24.61 -12.77 2.07
C MET A 403 23.72 -13.68 2.93
N LEU A 404 24.00 -13.76 4.23
CA LEU A 404 23.22 -14.54 5.17
C LEU A 404 22.84 -13.68 6.38
N THR A 405 21.53 -13.60 6.64
CA THR A 405 20.98 -12.98 7.85
C THR A 405 20.59 -14.05 8.87
N ILE A 406 21.06 -13.94 10.11
CA ILE A 406 20.71 -14.84 11.21
C ILE A 406 20.32 -14.07 12.47
N ASP A 407 19.50 -14.68 13.33
CA ASP A 407 19.12 -14.10 14.62
C ASP A 407 20.25 -14.23 15.65
N LEU A 408 20.81 -13.12 16.14
CA LEU A 408 21.64 -13.17 17.35
C LEU A 408 20.82 -12.96 18.63
N LYS A 409 19.64 -12.35 18.48
CA LYS A 409 18.64 -12.20 19.55
C LYS A 409 17.23 -12.29 18.95
N ASP A 410 16.41 -13.20 19.48
CA ASP A 410 15.03 -13.40 19.03
C ASP A 410 14.01 -12.49 19.74
N ASP A 411 12.75 -12.58 19.34
CA ASP A 411 11.65 -11.77 19.85
C ASP A 411 11.11 -12.21 21.23
N TYR A 412 11.71 -13.24 21.82
CA TYR A 412 11.55 -13.60 23.23
C TYR A 412 12.71 -13.06 24.07
N GLY A 413 13.65 -12.34 23.46
CA GLY A 413 14.86 -11.82 24.11
C GLY A 413 15.96 -12.86 24.27
N ARG A 414 15.88 -14.03 23.65
CA ARG A 414 16.90 -15.09 23.84
C ARG A 414 18.12 -14.80 22.98
N LEU A 415 19.30 -14.90 23.60
CA LEU A 415 20.56 -14.80 22.86
C LEU A 415 20.88 -16.12 22.17
N ARG A 416 21.32 -16.02 20.91
CA ARG A 416 21.80 -17.14 20.09
C ARG A 416 23.33 -17.25 20.09
N TYR A 417 23.96 -16.63 21.09
CA TYR A 417 25.38 -16.69 21.35
C TYR A 417 25.65 -16.52 22.84
N ILE A 418 26.89 -16.77 23.26
CA ILE A 418 27.34 -16.54 24.62
C ILE A 418 28.03 -15.17 24.66
N SER A 419 27.39 -14.18 25.29
CA SER A 419 28.03 -12.87 25.51
C SER A 419 29.13 -12.99 26.56
N ASN A 420 30.16 -12.16 26.46
CA ASN A 420 31.20 -12.01 27.50
C ASN A 420 30.92 -10.86 28.47
N ASP A 421 29.95 -10.01 28.17
CA ASP A 421 29.57 -8.88 29.01
C ASP A 421 28.86 -9.36 30.30
N PRO A 422 29.36 -9.02 31.50
CA PRO A 422 28.77 -9.46 32.76
C PRO A 422 27.33 -8.96 32.98
N PHE A 423 27.01 -7.75 32.53
CA PHE A 423 25.68 -7.19 32.66
C PHE A 423 24.69 -7.91 31.75
N ILE A 424 25.06 -8.17 30.49
CA ILE A 424 24.25 -8.96 29.55
C ILE A 424 24.04 -10.38 30.08
N LYS A 425 25.08 -11.03 30.63
CA LYS A 425 24.96 -12.35 31.29
C LYS A 425 23.99 -12.34 32.49
N SER A 426 23.94 -11.23 33.22
CA SER A 426 23.02 -11.10 34.37
C SER A 426 21.55 -11.00 33.96
N MET A 427 21.29 -10.49 32.75
CA MET A 427 19.94 -10.24 32.23
C MET A 427 19.44 -11.37 31.33
N TYR A 428 20.31 -11.93 30.49
CA TYR A 428 19.93 -12.83 29.42
C TYR A 428 20.39 -14.26 29.64
N LYS A 429 19.54 -15.22 29.25
CA LYS A 429 19.88 -16.63 29.24
C LYS A 429 20.21 -17.09 27.81
N PRO A 430 21.34 -17.79 27.59
CA PRO A 430 21.65 -18.36 26.27
C PRO A 430 20.63 -19.45 25.92
N GLY A 431 20.17 -19.45 24.66
CA GLY A 431 19.33 -20.51 24.09
C GLY A 431 20.17 -21.56 23.36
N ASN A 432 19.68 -22.04 22.20
CA ASN A 432 20.53 -22.75 21.24
C ASN A 432 21.54 -21.74 20.67
N THR A 433 22.80 -21.84 21.10
CA THR A 433 23.86 -20.89 20.77
C THR A 433 24.73 -21.33 19.62
N LEU A 434 25.25 -20.35 18.90
CA LEU A 434 26.26 -20.46 17.87
C LEU A 434 27.60 -19.94 18.41
N ASP A 435 28.70 -20.62 18.12
CA ASP A 435 30.05 -20.04 18.25
C ASP A 435 30.21 -19.01 17.12
N ILE A 436 30.01 -17.74 17.46
CA ILE A 436 30.03 -16.64 16.48
C ILE A 436 31.41 -16.51 15.83
N ASP A 437 32.49 -16.74 16.56
CA ASP A 437 33.84 -16.51 16.07
C ASP A 437 34.20 -17.54 15.01
N SER A 438 33.98 -18.82 15.32
CA SER A 438 34.19 -19.92 14.37
C SER A 438 33.26 -19.80 13.17
N PHE A 439 31.97 -19.56 13.41
CA PHE A 439 30.98 -19.39 12.34
C PHE A 439 31.31 -18.22 11.42
N THR A 440 31.68 -17.06 11.97
CA THR A 440 32.03 -15.88 11.18
C THR A 440 33.25 -16.15 10.32
N LYS A 441 34.26 -16.84 10.84
CA LYS A 441 35.44 -17.25 10.09
C LYS A 441 35.08 -18.19 8.93
N GLU A 442 34.26 -19.20 9.20
CA GLU A 442 33.79 -20.16 8.19
C GLU A 442 33.01 -19.47 7.05
N MET A 443 32.00 -18.66 7.38
CA MET A 443 31.18 -17.98 6.39
C MET A 443 31.98 -16.99 5.54
N LYS A 444 32.88 -16.21 6.17
CA LYS A 444 33.79 -15.29 5.45
C LYS A 444 34.75 -16.03 4.53
N ALA A 445 35.25 -17.20 4.92
CA ALA A 445 36.07 -18.03 4.04
C ALA A 445 35.31 -18.51 2.80
N HIS A 446 33.98 -18.62 2.87
CA HIS A 446 33.11 -18.88 1.73
C HIS A 446 32.64 -17.62 0.98
N GLY A 447 33.15 -16.42 1.33
CA GLY A 447 32.76 -15.16 0.69
C GLY A 447 31.34 -14.70 1.06
N ILE A 448 30.76 -15.24 2.14
CA ILE A 448 29.40 -14.89 2.58
C ILE A 448 29.45 -13.65 3.48
N TYR A 449 28.70 -12.62 3.09
CA TYR A 449 28.44 -11.44 3.90
C TYR A 449 27.43 -11.74 5.00
N LEU A 450 27.71 -11.34 6.24
CA LEU A 450 26.86 -11.68 7.39
C LEU A 450 26.08 -10.47 7.89
N VAL A 451 24.81 -10.69 8.21
CA VAL A 451 23.92 -9.72 8.85
C VAL A 451 23.38 -10.34 10.14
N ALA A 452 23.62 -9.67 11.27
CA ALA A 452 23.04 -10.04 12.54
C ALA A 452 21.67 -9.37 12.70
N ARG A 453 20.61 -10.18 12.85
CA ARG A 453 19.28 -9.73 13.25
C ARG A 453 19.17 -9.75 14.77
N ILE A 454 18.79 -8.62 15.34
CA ILE A 454 18.62 -8.42 16.78
C ILE A 454 17.25 -7.79 17.00
N VAL A 455 16.36 -8.48 17.72
CA VAL A 455 15.10 -7.88 18.16
C VAL A 455 15.35 -7.08 19.44
N VAL A 456 15.03 -5.78 19.39
CA VAL A 456 15.32 -4.84 20.49
C VAL A 456 14.12 -4.67 21.42
N PHE A 457 12.94 -4.35 20.87
CA PHE A 457 11.82 -3.85 21.69
C PHE A 457 10.80 -4.88 22.12
N LYS A 458 10.72 -6.02 21.43
CA LYS A 458 9.93 -7.16 21.87
C LYS A 458 10.90 -8.12 22.57
N ASP A 459 10.97 -8.02 23.88
CA ASP A 459 11.98 -8.67 24.71
C ASP A 459 11.42 -8.95 26.11
N GLN A 460 11.20 -10.24 26.41
CA GLN A 460 10.68 -10.65 27.70
C GLN A 460 11.70 -10.46 28.84
N HIS A 461 12.97 -10.78 28.60
CA HIS A 461 14.00 -10.71 29.65
C HIS A 461 14.26 -9.27 30.09
N MET A 462 14.36 -8.35 29.14
CA MET A 462 14.54 -6.93 29.46
C MET A 462 13.26 -6.32 30.06
N TYR A 463 12.08 -6.76 29.61
CA TYR A 463 10.80 -6.37 30.21
C TYR A 463 10.69 -6.77 31.68
N GLU A 464 11.18 -7.96 32.07
CA GLU A 464 11.11 -8.44 33.47
C GLU A 464 12.23 -7.88 34.34
N PHE A 465 13.37 -7.51 33.74
CA PHE A 465 14.58 -7.12 34.46
C PHE A 465 14.36 -5.90 35.37
N GLY A 466 14.95 -5.96 36.57
CA GLY A 466 14.90 -4.87 37.54
C GLY A 466 13.48 -4.48 37.95
N GLY A 467 12.52 -5.43 37.92
CA GLY A 467 11.12 -5.18 38.29
C GLY A 467 10.33 -4.39 37.25
N GLY A 468 10.66 -4.52 35.97
CA GLY A 468 9.97 -3.78 34.91
C GLY A 468 10.63 -2.46 34.53
N LYS A 469 11.87 -2.19 34.98
CA LYS A 469 12.57 -0.90 34.77
C LYS A 469 12.53 -0.41 33.32
N TYR A 470 12.59 -1.33 32.36
CA TYR A 470 12.65 -1.01 30.92
C TYR A 470 11.33 -1.22 30.18
N ALA A 471 10.29 -1.73 30.83
CA ALA A 471 9.03 -2.02 30.18
C ALA A 471 8.31 -0.74 29.71
N VAL A 472 7.52 -0.85 28.64
CA VAL A 472 6.47 0.12 28.38
C VAL A 472 5.40 -0.03 29.46
N TYR A 473 4.89 1.07 30.03
CA TYR A 473 3.86 1.03 31.07
C TYR A 473 2.48 1.41 30.53
N ASP A 474 1.45 0.71 31.01
CA ASP A 474 0.07 1.15 30.89
C ASP A 474 -0.13 2.37 31.80
N SER A 475 -0.39 3.53 31.19
CA SER A 475 -0.59 4.78 31.94
C SER A 475 -1.76 4.75 32.91
N ARG A 476 -2.77 3.90 32.69
CA ARG A 476 -3.96 3.77 33.55
C ARG A 476 -3.68 2.82 34.71
N ASN A 477 -3.19 1.62 34.40
CA ASN A 477 -2.98 0.57 35.41
C ASN A 477 -1.67 0.73 36.18
N LYS A 478 -0.75 1.58 35.68
CA LYS A 478 0.60 1.79 36.23
C LYS A 478 1.42 0.49 36.33
N THR A 479 1.10 -0.48 35.49
CA THR A 479 1.83 -1.75 35.35
C THR A 479 2.56 -1.80 34.01
N PRO A 480 3.62 -2.60 33.90
CA PRO A 480 4.17 -2.99 32.60
C PRO A 480 3.06 -3.45 31.64
N TRP A 481 3.10 -2.94 30.42
CA TRP A 481 2.13 -3.22 29.37
C TRP A 481 2.50 -4.50 28.63
N GLN A 482 1.52 -5.38 28.46
CA GLN A 482 1.65 -6.64 27.74
C GLN A 482 0.60 -6.71 26.62
N GLY A 483 0.97 -7.31 25.50
CA GLY A 483 0.03 -7.59 24.40
C GLY A 483 -1.12 -8.49 24.86
N TYR A 484 -2.30 -8.25 24.29
CA TYR A 484 -3.52 -8.99 24.61
C TYR A 484 -4.38 -9.20 23.37
N TYR A 485 -5.14 -10.29 23.36
CA TYR A 485 -6.28 -10.50 22.46
C TYR A 485 -7.55 -9.91 23.08
N LEU A 486 -8.50 -9.51 22.24
CA LEU A 486 -9.85 -9.16 22.68
C LEU A 486 -10.76 -10.37 22.43
N SER A 487 -11.29 -10.97 23.49
CA SER A 487 -12.37 -11.96 23.39
C SER A 487 -13.72 -11.26 23.55
N VAL A 488 -14.69 -11.67 22.74
CA VAL A 488 -16.09 -11.27 22.92
C VAL A 488 -16.76 -12.40 23.70
N ALA A 489 -17.00 -12.18 25.00
CA ALA A 489 -17.79 -13.12 25.78
C ALA A 489 -19.27 -12.99 25.37
N GLN A 490 -19.84 -14.03 24.74
CA GLN A 490 -21.29 -14.18 24.69
C GLN A 490 -21.74 -14.70 26.06
N GLN A 491 -22.33 -13.84 26.89
CA GLN A 491 -23.05 -14.30 28.06
C GLN A 491 -24.34 -14.99 27.61
N THR A 492 -24.34 -16.32 27.54
CA THR A 492 -25.57 -17.11 27.61
C THR A 492 -25.98 -17.19 29.07
N SER A 493 -27.06 -16.50 29.45
CA SER A 493 -27.70 -16.68 30.74
C SER A 493 -28.40 -18.06 30.77
N GLY A 494 -27.65 -19.10 31.10
CA GLY A 494 -28.20 -20.41 31.43
C GLY A 494 -28.60 -20.44 32.90
N GLN A 495 -29.90 -20.48 33.18
CA GLN A 495 -30.42 -20.80 34.51
C GLN A 495 -29.80 -22.12 35.01
N GLN A 496 -29.24 -22.11 36.22
CA GLN A 496 -28.92 -23.32 36.97
C GLN A 496 -30.22 -24.09 37.21
N ALA A 497 -30.43 -25.17 36.46
CA ALA A 497 -31.43 -26.18 36.79
C ALA A 497 -30.76 -27.26 37.64
N SER A 498 -31.18 -27.31 38.91
CA SER A 498 -30.89 -28.38 39.86
C SER A 498 -31.30 -29.75 39.30
N THR A 499 -30.41 -30.73 39.40
CA THR A 499 -30.63 -32.13 39.03
C THR A 499 -31.62 -32.80 40.00
N SER A 500 -32.79 -33.19 39.48
CA SER A 500 -33.60 -34.27 40.05
C SER A 500 -33.89 -35.31 38.96
N GLN A 501 -33.56 -36.56 39.27
CA GLN A 501 -33.78 -37.75 38.44
C GLN A 501 -35.28 -37.96 38.14
N GLN A 502 -35.63 -38.29 36.88
CA GLN A 502 -36.61 -39.35 36.57
C GLN A 502 -36.67 -39.71 35.06
N THR A 503 -36.96 -40.99 34.85
CA THR A 503 -36.98 -41.90 33.69
C THR A 503 -37.97 -41.52 32.57
N PRO A 504 -37.85 -42.02 31.31
CA PRO A 504 -38.52 -41.44 30.14
C PRO A 504 -39.90 -42.06 29.85
N SER A 505 -40.85 -41.24 29.35
CA SER A 505 -41.99 -41.73 28.57
C SER A 505 -42.57 -40.69 27.59
N SER A 506 -42.72 -41.17 26.35
CA SER A 506 -43.68 -40.88 25.27
C SER A 506 -44.49 -39.57 25.14
N GLN A 507 -44.41 -39.03 23.90
CA GLN A 507 -45.49 -38.56 23.01
C GLN A 507 -46.17 -37.17 23.16
N THR A 508 -46.20 -36.49 21.98
CA THR A 508 -47.22 -35.61 21.36
C THR A 508 -47.29 -34.08 21.61
N THR A 509 -47.22 -33.37 20.47
CA THR A 509 -47.97 -32.18 19.99
C THR A 509 -47.93 -30.82 20.71
N GLY A 510 -47.67 -29.77 19.92
CA GLY A 510 -48.26 -28.43 20.11
C GLY A 510 -47.27 -27.27 20.07
N GLN A 511 -47.21 -26.53 18.95
CA GLN A 511 -46.83 -25.11 18.97
C GLN A 511 -47.99 -24.30 19.56
N PRO A 512 -47.71 -23.17 20.23
CA PRO A 512 -47.93 -21.89 19.55
C PRO A 512 -46.84 -20.83 19.80
N ALA A 513 -46.85 -19.85 18.90
CA ALA A 513 -45.97 -18.70 18.82
C ALA A 513 -45.99 -17.78 20.05
N GLY A 514 -44.82 -17.28 20.44
CA GLY A 514 -44.63 -16.28 21.48
C GLY A 514 -43.51 -15.29 21.13
N GLN A 515 -43.94 -14.07 20.83
CA GLN A 515 -43.25 -12.76 20.87
C GLN A 515 -41.73 -12.74 21.12
N THR A 516 -40.96 -12.40 20.08
CA THR A 516 -39.55 -12.01 20.20
C THR A 516 -39.45 -10.59 20.74
N SER A 517 -39.14 -10.46 22.02
CA SER A 517 -38.65 -9.20 22.59
C SER A 517 -37.21 -8.97 22.13
N ALA A 518 -36.90 -7.76 21.65
CA ALA A 518 -35.56 -7.38 21.24
C ALA A 518 -34.64 -7.35 22.47
N GLN A 519 -33.72 -8.31 22.56
CA GLN A 519 -32.64 -8.30 23.54
C GLN A 519 -31.52 -7.40 23.03
N THR A 520 -31.34 -6.26 23.71
CA THR A 520 -30.14 -5.43 23.56
C THR A 520 -28.98 -6.14 24.25
N SER A 521 -28.10 -6.77 23.48
CA SER A 521 -26.88 -7.40 24.01
C SER A 521 -25.76 -6.36 24.09
N THR A 522 -25.42 -5.92 25.30
CA THR A 522 -24.14 -5.27 25.56
C THR A 522 -23.05 -6.33 25.64
N SER A 523 -22.22 -6.41 24.60
CA SER A 523 -21.03 -7.28 24.63
C SER A 523 -19.91 -6.60 25.41
N THR A 524 -19.42 -7.26 26.45
CA THR A 524 -18.22 -6.83 27.17
C THR A 524 -17.02 -7.52 26.55
N GLN A 525 -16.07 -6.77 26.01
CA GLN A 525 -14.81 -7.32 25.48
C GLN A 525 -13.84 -7.57 26.64
N GLU A 526 -13.34 -8.80 26.74
CA GLU A 526 -12.32 -9.18 27.73
C GLU A 526 -10.94 -9.18 27.06
N LYS A 527 -9.91 -8.73 27.82
CA LYS A 527 -8.52 -8.72 27.36
C LYS A 527 -7.80 -9.98 27.87
N ILE A 528 -7.38 -10.84 26.95
CA ILE A 528 -6.60 -12.04 27.27
C ILE A 528 -5.12 -11.75 26.97
N PRO A 529 -4.26 -11.60 27.99
CA PRO A 529 -2.85 -11.33 27.76
C PRO A 529 -2.15 -12.52 27.06
N TYR A 530 -1.19 -12.23 26.19
CA TYR A 530 -0.30 -13.21 25.59
C TYR A 530 1.16 -12.75 25.70
N LYS A 531 2.12 -13.64 25.40
CA LYS A 531 3.56 -13.39 25.57
C LYS A 531 4.12 -12.40 24.53
N GLU A 532 3.70 -11.16 24.63
CA GLU A 532 4.22 -10.04 23.86
C GLU A 532 4.59 -8.90 24.82
N ASN A 533 5.87 -8.86 25.17
CA ASN A 533 6.44 -7.99 26.19
C ASN A 533 7.26 -6.89 25.52
N TRP A 534 6.87 -5.64 25.73
CA TRP A 534 7.49 -4.50 25.07
C TRP A 534 8.33 -3.66 26.03
N VAL A 535 9.53 -3.28 25.57
CA VAL A 535 10.43 -2.34 26.28
C VAL A 535 10.39 -0.96 25.63
N ASP A 536 10.60 0.11 26.41
CA ASP A 536 10.51 1.48 25.91
C ASP A 536 11.64 1.73 24.89
N PRO A 537 11.29 1.95 23.60
CA PRO A 537 12.29 2.21 22.57
C PRO A 537 13.05 3.52 22.76
N ASN A 538 12.69 4.34 23.74
CA ASN A 538 13.33 5.62 24.05
C ASN A 538 14.15 5.56 25.35
N CYS A 539 14.24 4.41 26.00
CA CYS A 539 15.16 4.22 27.10
C CYS A 539 16.57 4.01 26.52
N GLN A 540 17.49 4.94 26.79
CA GLN A 540 18.87 4.84 26.29
C GLN A 540 19.55 3.56 26.78
N ASP A 541 19.30 3.18 28.04
CA ASP A 541 19.77 1.91 28.61
C ASP A 541 19.25 0.71 27.80
N SER A 542 18.02 0.72 27.28
CA SER A 542 17.51 -0.39 26.47
C SER A 542 18.30 -0.58 25.18
N TRP A 543 18.84 0.50 24.60
CA TRP A 543 19.75 0.42 23.46
C TRP A 543 21.13 -0.06 23.90
N THR A 544 21.74 0.61 24.87
CA THR A 544 23.09 0.25 25.36
C THR A 544 23.17 -1.20 25.84
N ASN A 545 22.10 -1.72 26.43
CA ASN A 545 22.05 -3.06 26.99
C ASN A 545 21.56 -4.13 26.00
N THR A 546 21.35 -3.78 24.73
CA THR A 546 20.99 -4.75 23.67
C THR A 546 22.18 -5.10 22.77
N PHE A 547 23.17 -4.22 22.65
CA PHE A 547 24.30 -4.35 21.71
C PHE A 547 25.61 -4.73 22.39
#